data_AF-A0A4P9A2D9-F1
#
_entry.id   AF-A0A4P9A2D9-F1
#
_cell.length_a   1.000
_cell.length_b   1.000
_cell.length_c   1.000
_cell.angle_alpha   90.00
_cell.angle_beta   90.00
_cell.angle_gamma   90.00
#
_symmetry.space_group_name_H-M   'P 1'
#
loop_
_entity.id
_entity.type
_entity.pdbx_description
1 polymer ?
#
loop_
_entity_poly.entity_id
_entity_poly.type
_entity_poly.pdbx_seq_one_letter_code
_entity_poly.pdbx_strand_id
1 'polypeptide(L)'
;MDNKGNNTNSTPTPAATVPEPRVQPAPTQPVPQGPAKKKGMSKGMLWGIIGGSIAFILLVVGIVLAVVLLSGPSKEDYKEAHDKVTKVRGTYLRVGSAFRMVSYGTSTASTDKIKESVEEYKKSVDDLKDMKALRDKDVKQKYDDFIKQNNEFTAMVGDLADASDELLETTKNCRAATTFPRFSSDRSKLLENYDKTVGSCVSAVKKLAKVKSQLLSEEAKKLVDAFDEQRGIVEEMQKAHDAGDASGLSAAASKLYRQLTKFKAGDAPKKLNEAFQKAEVNSQLNALGRVLTEKANQG
;
A
#
# COMPACT_ATOMS: atom_id res chain seq x y z
N MET A 1 -8.69 -17.97 -71.32
CA MET A 1 -10.06 -17.42 -71.30
C MET A 1 -10.02 -16.19 -70.39
N ASP A 2 -9.34 -15.13 -70.84
CA ASP A 2 -9.86 -13.94 -71.55
C ASP A 2 -9.93 -12.76 -70.54
N ASN A 3 -8.88 -11.93 -70.37
CA ASN A 3 -8.47 -10.77 -71.20
C ASN A 3 -9.50 -9.61 -71.03
N LYS A 4 -9.24 -8.35 -70.64
CA LYS A 4 -8.17 -7.32 -70.77
C LYS A 4 -8.41 -6.29 -69.63
N GLY A 5 -7.57 -5.36 -69.19
CA GLY A 5 -6.25 -4.79 -69.54
C GLY A 5 -6.05 -3.61 -68.56
N ASN A 6 -4.90 -3.44 -67.88
CA ASN A 6 -3.69 -2.70 -68.27
C ASN A 6 -3.97 -1.23 -68.72
N ASN A 7 -3.22 -0.17 -68.37
CA ASN A 7 -1.90 -0.05 -67.77
C ASN A 7 -1.59 1.44 -67.41
N THR A 8 -0.77 1.64 -66.37
CA THR A 8 0.37 2.58 -66.17
C THR A 8 0.45 4.05 -66.69
N ASN A 9 0.87 4.91 -65.73
CA ASN A 9 2.00 5.88 -65.69
C ASN A 9 2.01 7.26 -66.40
N SER A 10 2.28 8.26 -65.53
CA SER A 10 3.34 9.31 -65.55
C SER A 10 3.19 10.64 -66.33
N THR A 11 3.48 11.70 -65.56
CA THR A 11 3.72 13.17 -65.71
C THR A 11 4.52 13.64 -66.96
N PRO A 12 4.62 14.95 -67.36
CA PRO A 12 4.73 16.18 -66.52
C PRO A 12 4.06 17.50 -67.04
N THR A 13 4.16 18.58 -66.23
CA THR A 13 3.79 20.01 -66.45
C THR A 13 4.55 20.70 -67.61
N PRO A 14 4.09 21.83 -68.21
CA PRO A 14 4.43 23.18 -67.70
C PRO A 14 3.36 24.29 -67.97
N ALA A 15 3.74 25.55 -67.70
CA ALA A 15 2.94 26.71 -67.29
C ALA A 15 2.45 27.71 -68.38
N ALA A 16 1.58 28.63 -67.91
CA ALA A 16 1.52 30.09 -68.16
C ALA A 16 0.69 30.73 -69.33
N THR A 17 -0.11 31.74 -68.90
CA THR A 17 -0.48 33.07 -69.50
C THR A 17 -1.59 33.27 -70.57
N VAL A 18 -2.74 33.85 -70.14
CA VAL A 18 -3.42 35.16 -70.49
C VAL A 18 -3.44 35.60 -71.98
N PRO A 19 -4.57 36.07 -72.63
CA PRO A 19 -5.28 37.34 -72.29
C PRO A 19 -6.81 37.48 -72.55
N GLU A 20 -7.33 38.60 -72.02
CA GLU A 20 -8.69 39.20 -72.04
C GLU A 20 -9.20 39.65 -73.45
N PRO A 21 -10.47 40.07 -73.65
CA PRO A 21 -10.80 41.51 -73.56
C PRO A 21 -12.25 41.92 -73.13
N ARG A 22 -12.33 42.92 -72.22
CA ARG A 22 -13.00 44.25 -72.28
C ARG A 22 -14.33 44.50 -73.05
N VAL A 23 -15.32 45.10 -72.37
CA VAL A 23 -16.15 46.25 -72.89
C VAL A 23 -16.64 47.16 -71.73
N GLN A 24 -16.57 48.48 -71.93
CA GLN A 24 -17.02 49.59 -71.03
C GLN A 24 -18.50 49.99 -71.31
N PRO A 25 -19.14 50.82 -70.47
CA PRO A 25 -19.26 52.23 -70.86
C PRO A 25 -19.02 53.28 -69.75
N ALA A 26 -18.95 54.52 -70.23
CA ALA A 26 -18.36 55.76 -69.71
C ALA A 26 -19.24 56.56 -68.68
N PRO A 27 -18.75 57.70 -68.14
CA PRO A 27 -19.04 58.17 -66.78
C PRO A 27 -20.02 59.36 -66.67
N THR A 28 -20.53 59.60 -65.47
CA THR A 28 -21.14 60.89 -65.07
C THR A 28 -20.49 61.44 -63.80
N GLN A 29 -20.24 62.75 -63.84
CA GLN A 29 -19.46 63.59 -62.93
C GLN A 29 -20.11 63.85 -61.53
N PRO A 30 -19.33 64.37 -60.56
CA PRO A 30 -19.65 64.36 -59.13
C PRO A 30 -20.43 65.60 -58.66
N VAL A 31 -21.18 65.45 -57.56
CA VAL A 31 -21.90 66.52 -56.84
C VAL A 31 -21.26 66.73 -55.44
N PRO A 32 -21.24 67.96 -54.89
CA PRO A 32 -20.25 68.40 -53.89
C PRO A 32 -20.37 67.80 -52.48
N GLN A 33 -19.21 67.73 -51.83
CA GLN A 33 -19.00 67.35 -50.43
C GLN A 33 -19.83 68.20 -49.45
N GLY A 34 -20.72 67.54 -48.70
CA GLY A 34 -21.16 67.97 -47.38
C GLY A 34 -20.19 67.45 -46.30
N PRO A 35 -20.05 68.13 -45.15
CA PRO A 35 -18.92 67.93 -44.26
C PRO A 35 -18.91 66.51 -43.67
N ALA A 36 -17.77 65.84 -43.81
CA ALA A 36 -17.49 64.57 -43.16
C ALA A 36 -17.57 64.75 -41.63
N LYS A 37 -18.67 64.30 -41.03
CA LYS A 37 -18.72 64.10 -39.58
C LYS A 37 -17.78 62.95 -39.24
N LYS A 38 -16.54 63.27 -38.91
CA LYS A 38 -15.64 62.36 -38.18
C LYS A 38 -16.37 61.98 -36.90
N LYS A 39 -16.96 60.79 -36.89
CA LYS A 39 -17.57 60.18 -35.71
C LYS A 39 -16.43 59.94 -34.73
N GLY A 40 -16.26 60.88 -33.80
CA GLY A 40 -15.34 60.72 -32.68
C GLY A 40 -15.68 59.42 -31.98
N MET A 41 -14.71 58.51 -31.92
CA MET A 41 -14.82 57.34 -31.07
C MET A 41 -14.98 57.85 -29.64
N SER A 42 -16.12 57.53 -29.04
CA SER A 42 -16.46 57.86 -27.66
C SER A 42 -15.27 57.51 -26.76
N LYS A 43 -14.78 58.49 -25.98
CA LYS A 43 -13.73 58.30 -24.97
C LYS A 43 -14.11 57.23 -23.92
N GLY A 44 -15.37 56.79 -23.86
CA GLY A 44 -15.81 55.66 -23.03
C GLY A 44 -15.48 54.28 -23.59
N MET A 45 -15.23 54.14 -24.90
CA MET A 45 -14.92 52.84 -25.52
C MET A 45 -13.45 52.41 -25.29
N LEU A 46 -12.53 53.37 -25.13
CA LEU A 46 -11.14 53.06 -24.77
C LEU A 46 -10.99 52.57 -23.31
N TRP A 47 -11.84 53.03 -22.38
CA TRP A 47 -11.82 52.56 -20.98
C TRP A 47 -12.46 51.16 -20.80
N GLY A 48 -13.38 50.77 -21.69
CA GLY A 48 -14.03 49.45 -21.64
C GLY A 48 -13.12 48.28 -21.99
N ILE A 49 -12.11 48.49 -22.85
CA ILE A 49 -11.18 47.42 -23.27
C ILE A 49 -10.16 47.11 -22.17
N ILE A 50 -9.72 48.13 -21.42
CA ILE A 50 -8.73 47.95 -20.33
C ILE A 50 -9.43 47.45 -19.05
N GLY A 51 -10.63 47.96 -18.72
CA GLY A 51 -11.41 47.51 -17.55
C GLY A 51 -12.13 46.16 -17.72
N GLY A 52 -12.47 45.75 -18.95
CA GLY A 52 -13.14 44.47 -19.24
C GLY A 52 -12.20 43.26 -19.31
N SER A 53 -10.90 43.50 -19.51
CA SER A 53 -9.89 42.44 -19.67
C SER A 53 -9.75 41.55 -18.44
N ILE A 54 -9.75 42.12 -17.23
CA ILE A 54 -9.60 41.36 -15.99
C ILE A 54 -10.83 40.49 -15.72
N ALA A 55 -12.03 41.02 -15.92
CA ALA A 55 -13.27 40.24 -15.75
C ALA A 55 -13.39 39.11 -16.79
N PHE A 56 -12.99 39.36 -18.04
CA PHE A 56 -12.93 38.34 -19.08
C PHE A 56 -11.87 37.28 -18.79
N ILE A 57 -10.67 37.66 -18.32
CA ILE A 57 -9.63 36.72 -17.89
C ILE A 57 -10.12 35.85 -16.73
N LEU A 58 -10.76 36.43 -15.71
CA LEU A 58 -11.33 35.66 -14.58
C LEU A 58 -12.45 34.72 -15.03
N LEU A 59 -13.28 35.13 -16.00
CA LEU A 59 -14.32 34.29 -16.59
C LEU A 59 -13.72 33.16 -17.43
N VAL A 60 -12.70 33.42 -18.24
CA VAL A 60 -11.98 32.40 -19.01
C VAL A 60 -11.26 31.44 -18.08
N VAL A 61 -10.61 31.92 -17.02
CA VAL A 61 -10.03 31.07 -15.96
C VAL A 61 -11.13 30.23 -15.31
N GLY A 62 -12.30 30.81 -15.01
CA GLY A 62 -13.45 30.10 -14.47
C GLY A 62 -13.96 29.00 -15.41
N ILE A 63 -14.05 29.27 -16.72
CA ILE A 63 -14.45 28.29 -17.74
C ILE A 63 -13.39 27.21 -17.92
N VAL A 64 -12.10 27.57 -17.98
CA VAL A 64 -11.01 26.59 -18.10
C VAL A 64 -10.96 25.71 -16.86
N LEU A 65 -11.12 26.27 -15.66
CA LEU A 65 -11.25 25.50 -14.42
C LEU A 65 -12.48 24.60 -14.47
N ALA A 66 -13.64 25.10 -14.93
CA ALA A 66 -14.85 24.30 -15.09
C ALA A 66 -14.67 23.15 -16.10
N VAL A 67 -14.05 23.41 -17.26
CA VAL A 67 -13.77 22.39 -18.28
C VAL A 67 -12.78 21.38 -17.73
N VAL A 68 -11.70 21.77 -17.07
CA VAL A 68 -10.72 20.84 -16.49
C VAL A 68 -11.29 20.04 -15.30
N LEU A 69 -12.26 20.60 -14.57
CA LEU A 69 -12.96 19.90 -13.48
C LEU A 69 -14.08 18.99 -13.99
N LEU A 70 -14.74 19.34 -15.11
CA LEU A 70 -15.79 18.56 -15.75
C LEU A 70 -15.25 17.52 -16.75
N SER A 71 -14.04 17.72 -17.27
CA SER A 71 -13.29 16.72 -18.03
C SER A 71 -12.90 15.60 -17.07
N GLY A 72 -13.43 14.41 -17.29
CA GLY A 72 -12.98 13.21 -16.59
C GLY A 72 -11.49 12.94 -16.83
N PRO A 73 -10.90 12.00 -16.09
CA PRO A 73 -9.50 11.63 -16.26
C PRO A 73 -9.19 11.12 -17.68
N SER A 74 -7.97 11.36 -18.14
CA SER A 74 -7.43 10.87 -19.41
C SER A 74 -6.94 9.41 -19.32
N LYS A 75 -6.65 8.79 -20.48
CA LYS A 75 -6.08 7.44 -20.54
C LYS A 75 -4.73 7.36 -19.84
N GLU A 76 -3.94 8.41 -19.96
CA GLU A 76 -2.64 8.57 -19.33
C GLU A 76 -2.78 8.63 -17.80
N ASP A 77 -3.78 9.34 -17.29
CA ASP A 77 -4.04 9.41 -15.84
C ASP A 77 -4.37 8.01 -15.26
N TYR A 78 -5.11 7.17 -16.00
CA TYR A 78 -5.39 5.79 -15.57
C TYR A 78 -4.16 4.88 -15.61
N LYS A 79 -3.29 5.02 -16.62
CA LYS A 79 -2.02 4.27 -16.70
C LYS A 79 -1.09 4.65 -15.56
N GLU A 80 -0.94 5.94 -15.28
CA GLU A 80 -0.12 6.43 -14.17
C GLU A 80 -0.62 5.88 -12.84
N ALA A 81 -1.94 5.90 -12.60
CA ALA A 81 -2.53 5.33 -11.38
C ALA A 81 -2.30 3.81 -11.30
N HIS A 82 -2.39 3.09 -12.42
CA HIS A 82 -2.12 1.65 -12.45
C HIS A 82 -0.66 1.33 -12.08
N ASP A 83 0.30 2.11 -12.56
CA ASP A 83 1.72 1.96 -12.23
C ASP A 83 1.96 2.19 -10.72
N LYS A 84 1.30 3.18 -10.13
CA LYS A 84 1.33 3.41 -8.68
C LYS A 84 0.70 2.25 -7.89
N VAL A 85 -0.43 1.71 -8.35
CA VAL A 85 -1.05 0.50 -7.73
C VAL A 85 -0.12 -0.70 -7.82
N THR A 86 0.60 -0.86 -8.92
CA THR A 86 1.62 -1.91 -9.07
C THR A 86 2.78 -1.71 -8.09
N LYS A 87 3.21 -0.48 -7.86
CA LYS A 87 4.20 -0.14 -6.82
C LYS A 87 3.70 -0.50 -5.42
N VAL A 88 2.43 -0.19 -5.09
CA VAL A 88 1.81 -0.57 -3.81
C VAL A 88 1.78 -2.09 -3.63
N ARG A 89 1.46 -2.85 -4.68
CA ARG A 89 1.52 -4.32 -4.63
C ARG A 89 2.95 -4.80 -4.35
N GLY A 90 3.94 -4.18 -4.99
CA GLY A 90 5.35 -4.51 -4.77
C GLY A 90 5.82 -4.27 -3.33
N THR A 91 5.48 -3.11 -2.76
CA THR A 91 5.82 -2.77 -1.36
C THR A 91 5.04 -3.63 -0.36
N TYR A 92 3.77 -3.96 -0.62
CA TYR A 92 2.98 -4.91 0.18
C TYR A 92 3.67 -6.28 0.30
N LEU A 93 4.13 -6.84 -0.84
CA LEU A 93 4.85 -8.11 -0.85
C LEU A 93 6.19 -8.03 -0.09
N ARG A 94 6.87 -6.87 -0.16
CA ARG A 94 8.11 -6.62 0.58
C ARG A 94 7.90 -6.63 2.09
N VAL A 95 6.82 -6.02 2.58
CA VAL A 95 6.42 -6.07 4.00
C VAL A 95 6.27 -7.52 4.46
N GLY A 96 5.52 -8.34 3.72
CA GLY A 96 5.35 -9.76 4.04
C GLY A 96 6.68 -10.55 4.05
N SER A 97 7.58 -10.25 3.11
CA SER A 97 8.92 -10.85 3.07
C SER A 97 9.79 -10.45 4.26
N ALA A 98 9.75 -9.17 4.68
CA ALA A 98 10.53 -8.68 5.80
C ALA A 98 10.12 -9.36 7.12
N PHE A 99 8.81 -9.47 7.39
CA PHE A 99 8.31 -10.16 8.58
C PHE A 99 8.58 -11.67 8.58
N ARG A 100 8.56 -12.31 7.40
CA ARG A 100 8.91 -13.73 7.26
C ARG A 100 10.36 -14.00 7.66
N MET A 101 11.29 -13.10 7.36
CA MET A 101 12.71 -13.24 7.72
C MET A 101 12.94 -13.22 9.24
N VAL A 102 12.18 -12.41 9.98
CA VAL A 102 12.19 -12.39 11.45
C VAL A 102 11.59 -13.67 12.02
N SER A 103 10.47 -14.14 11.45
CA SER A 103 9.79 -15.36 11.92
C SER A 103 10.70 -16.60 11.86
N TYR A 104 11.56 -16.69 10.84
CA TYR A 104 12.54 -17.79 10.71
C TYR A 104 13.81 -17.60 11.54
N GLY A 105 13.97 -16.46 12.23
CA GLY A 105 15.15 -16.16 13.03
C GLY A 105 16.44 -16.11 12.19
N THR A 106 16.34 -15.71 10.92
CA THR A 106 17.49 -15.64 10.03
C THR A 106 18.47 -14.57 10.51
N SER A 107 19.77 -14.82 10.44
CA SER A 107 20.82 -13.90 10.92
C SER A 107 20.88 -12.57 10.14
N THR A 108 20.21 -12.51 8.98
CA THR A 108 20.12 -11.32 8.12
C THR A 108 18.83 -10.50 8.36
N ALA A 109 17.95 -10.95 9.27
CA ALA A 109 16.78 -10.19 9.67
C ALA A 109 17.19 -8.95 10.47
N SER A 110 16.88 -7.78 9.94
CA SER A 110 17.07 -6.47 10.57
C SER A 110 15.70 -5.85 10.81
N THR A 111 15.50 -5.30 12.00
CA THR A 111 14.28 -4.58 12.37
C THR A 111 14.14 -3.28 11.58
N ASP A 112 15.26 -2.67 11.18
CA ASP A 112 15.26 -1.53 10.25
C ASP A 112 14.64 -1.89 8.91
N LYS A 113 14.94 -3.07 8.35
CA LYS A 113 14.32 -3.52 7.08
C LYS A 113 12.81 -3.70 7.18
N ILE A 114 12.31 -4.09 8.36
CA ILE A 114 10.86 -4.17 8.60
C ILE A 114 10.27 -2.76 8.61
N LYS A 115 10.84 -1.86 9.43
CA LYS A 115 10.37 -0.48 9.58
C LYS A 115 10.39 0.23 8.23
N GLU A 116 11.51 0.12 7.49
CA GLU A 116 11.66 0.65 6.14
C GLU A 116 10.60 0.09 5.18
N SER A 117 10.40 -1.23 5.14
CA SER A 117 9.39 -1.83 4.25
C SER A 117 7.97 -1.33 4.55
N VAL A 118 7.63 -1.15 5.83
CA VAL A 118 6.33 -0.62 6.26
C VAL A 118 6.17 0.85 5.88
N GLU A 119 7.20 1.68 6.08
CA GLU A 119 7.18 3.08 5.69
C GLU A 119 7.14 3.28 4.17
N GLU A 120 7.89 2.47 3.40
CA GLU A 120 7.80 2.44 1.94
C GLU A 120 6.41 2.07 1.45
N TYR A 121 5.77 1.10 2.11
CA TYR A 121 4.40 0.72 1.82
C TYR A 121 3.44 1.88 2.07
N LYS A 122 3.45 2.48 3.26
CA LYS A 122 2.62 3.65 3.61
C LYS A 122 2.80 4.78 2.59
N LYS A 123 4.05 5.09 2.25
CA LYS A 123 4.37 6.12 1.25
C LYS A 123 3.81 5.78 -0.13
N SER A 124 3.93 4.52 -0.56
CA SER A 124 3.37 4.10 -1.86
C SER A 124 1.84 4.17 -1.90
N VAL A 125 1.17 3.94 -0.77
CA VAL A 125 -0.28 4.13 -0.66
C VAL A 125 -0.64 5.61 -0.68
N ASP A 126 0.11 6.45 0.02
CA ASP A 126 -0.08 7.90 0.04
C ASP A 126 0.06 8.52 -1.36
N ASP A 127 0.99 8.02 -2.18
CA ASP A 127 1.14 8.41 -3.60
C ASP A 127 -0.14 8.23 -4.44
N LEU A 128 -1.12 7.41 -3.99
CA LEU A 128 -2.37 7.20 -4.72
C LEU A 128 -3.41 8.29 -4.49
N LYS A 129 -3.38 9.00 -3.35
CA LYS A 129 -4.51 9.84 -2.88
C LYS A 129 -4.83 11.04 -3.77
N ASP A 130 -3.84 11.51 -4.53
CA ASP A 130 -3.92 12.70 -5.37
C ASP A 130 -3.99 12.37 -6.86
N MET A 131 -4.13 11.08 -7.21
CA MET A 131 -4.18 10.65 -8.60
C MET A 131 -5.44 11.18 -9.30
N LYS A 132 -5.25 11.82 -10.46
CA LYS A 132 -6.36 12.35 -11.27
C LYS A 132 -7.40 11.30 -11.63
N ALA A 133 -6.98 10.04 -11.84
CA ALA A 133 -7.86 8.90 -12.07
C ALA A 133 -8.96 8.73 -11.01
N LEU A 134 -8.73 9.19 -9.77
CA LEU A 134 -9.72 9.14 -8.68
C LEU A 134 -10.92 10.07 -8.87
N ARG A 135 -10.94 10.92 -9.91
CA ARG A 135 -12.15 11.68 -10.29
C ARG A 135 -13.19 10.81 -11.00
N ASP A 136 -12.78 9.66 -11.57
CA ASP A 136 -13.71 8.66 -12.09
C ASP A 136 -14.38 7.92 -10.93
N LYS A 137 -15.71 7.79 -10.99
CA LYS A 137 -16.52 7.24 -9.90
C LYS A 137 -16.21 5.77 -9.61
N ASP A 138 -15.98 4.97 -10.65
CA ASP A 138 -15.73 3.53 -10.51
C ASP A 138 -14.33 3.31 -9.91
N VAL A 139 -13.34 4.08 -10.39
CA VAL A 139 -11.98 4.07 -9.83
C VAL A 139 -12.00 4.53 -8.38
N LYS A 140 -12.69 5.64 -8.06
CA LYS A 140 -12.81 6.16 -6.69
C LYS A 140 -13.42 5.14 -5.75
N GLN A 141 -14.47 4.44 -6.17
CA GLN A 141 -15.10 3.40 -5.37
C GLN A 141 -14.12 2.27 -5.04
N LYS A 142 -13.37 1.76 -6.03
CA LYS A 142 -12.37 0.70 -5.78
C LYS A 142 -11.19 1.17 -4.93
N TYR A 143 -10.80 2.43 -5.07
CA TYR A 143 -9.80 3.05 -4.22
C TYR A 143 -10.29 3.15 -2.77
N ASP A 144 -11.53 3.58 -2.54
CA ASP A 144 -12.10 3.68 -1.20
C ASP A 144 -12.25 2.31 -0.53
N ASP A 145 -12.68 1.29 -1.28
CA ASP A 145 -12.71 -0.10 -0.82
C ASP A 145 -11.31 -0.58 -0.40
N PHE A 146 -10.29 -0.25 -1.20
CA PHE A 146 -8.90 -0.53 -0.88
C PHE A 146 -8.43 0.21 0.38
N ILE A 147 -8.65 1.53 0.48
CA ILE A 147 -8.20 2.34 1.63
C ILE A 147 -8.85 1.86 2.93
N LYS A 148 -10.14 1.52 2.89
CA LYS A 148 -10.84 0.95 4.04
C LYS A 148 -10.13 -0.29 4.58
N GLN A 149 -9.81 -1.24 3.70
CA GLN A 149 -9.09 -2.46 4.08
C GLN A 149 -7.62 -2.18 4.46
N ASN A 150 -6.98 -1.25 3.75
CA ASN A 150 -5.60 -0.86 3.97
C ASN A 150 -5.37 -0.22 5.34
N ASN A 151 -6.35 0.49 5.89
CA ASN A 151 -6.22 1.08 7.22
C ASN A 151 -6.05 -0.01 8.30
N GLU A 152 -6.77 -1.13 8.18
CA GLU A 152 -6.60 -2.29 9.07
C GLU A 152 -5.21 -2.93 8.90
N PHE A 153 -4.77 -3.11 7.65
CA PHE A 153 -3.44 -3.62 7.34
C PHE A 153 -2.33 -2.72 7.89
N THR A 154 -2.41 -1.42 7.63
CA THR A 154 -1.40 -0.43 8.02
C THR A 154 -1.28 -0.31 9.53
N ALA A 155 -2.40 -0.35 10.26
CA ALA A 155 -2.40 -0.41 11.71
C ALA A 155 -1.68 -1.68 12.20
N MET A 156 -2.03 -2.84 11.65
CA MET A 156 -1.42 -4.13 12.03
C MET A 156 0.08 -4.18 11.76
N VAL A 157 0.53 -3.82 10.57
CA VAL A 157 1.97 -3.88 10.24
C VAL A 157 2.75 -2.76 10.91
N GLY A 158 2.11 -1.63 11.24
CA GLY A 158 2.68 -0.58 12.07
C GLY A 158 2.95 -1.08 13.49
N ASP A 159 1.94 -1.66 14.13
CA ASP A 159 2.06 -2.28 15.47
C ASP A 159 3.17 -3.35 15.52
N LEU A 160 3.26 -4.19 14.47
CA LEU A 160 4.29 -5.21 14.36
C LEU A 160 5.69 -4.63 14.11
N ALA A 161 5.79 -3.54 13.34
CA ALA A 161 7.06 -2.86 13.10
C ALA A 161 7.57 -2.15 14.37
N ASP A 162 6.67 -1.54 15.14
CA ASP A 162 6.99 -0.93 16.43
C ASP A 162 7.46 -1.96 17.46
N ALA A 163 6.89 -3.16 17.44
CA ALA A 163 7.29 -4.29 18.30
C ALA A 163 8.41 -5.18 17.71
N SER A 164 9.02 -4.79 16.58
CA SER A 164 9.92 -5.67 15.83
C SER A 164 11.21 -6.01 16.58
N ASP A 165 11.70 -5.09 17.42
CA ASP A 165 12.89 -5.31 18.26
C ASP A 165 12.61 -6.35 19.35
N GLU A 166 11.49 -6.22 20.08
CA GLU A 166 11.06 -7.19 21.08
C GLU A 166 10.70 -8.55 20.46
N LEU A 167 10.08 -8.57 19.27
CA LEU A 167 9.78 -9.79 18.53
C LEU A 167 11.06 -10.54 18.12
N LEU A 168 12.07 -9.81 17.63
CA LEU A 168 13.35 -10.39 17.25
C LEU A 168 14.12 -10.90 18.46
N GLU A 169 14.16 -10.12 19.55
CA GLU A 169 14.75 -10.52 20.83
C GLU A 169 14.09 -11.81 21.35
N THR A 170 12.75 -11.85 21.35
CA THR A 170 11.97 -13.02 21.78
C THR A 170 12.28 -14.23 20.91
N THR A 171 12.27 -14.09 19.58
CA THR A 171 12.56 -15.20 18.66
C THR A 171 13.96 -15.79 18.89
N LYS A 172 14.97 -14.93 19.07
CA LYS A 172 16.35 -15.36 19.34
C LYS A 172 16.47 -16.09 20.67
N ASN A 173 15.95 -15.49 21.74
CA ASN A 173 16.10 -16.02 23.10
C ASN A 173 15.24 -17.28 23.34
N CYS A 174 14.06 -17.38 22.71
CA CYS A 174 13.17 -18.52 22.88
C CYS A 174 13.53 -19.73 22.03
N ARG A 175 14.44 -19.60 21.05
CA ARG A 175 14.93 -20.75 20.27
C ARG A 175 15.56 -21.82 21.17
N ALA A 176 16.36 -21.41 22.16
CA ALA A 176 16.98 -22.33 23.12
C ALA A 176 15.96 -22.99 24.06
N ALA A 177 14.88 -22.29 24.43
CA ALA A 177 13.83 -22.85 25.29
C ALA A 177 13.11 -24.05 24.64
N THR A 178 13.01 -24.09 23.31
CA THR A 178 12.38 -25.22 22.59
C THR A 178 13.11 -26.55 22.71
N THR A 179 14.36 -26.55 23.17
CA THR A 179 15.20 -27.75 23.32
C THR A 179 15.30 -28.23 24.78
N PHE A 180 14.70 -27.51 25.74
CA PHE A 180 14.71 -27.85 27.18
C PHE A 180 14.30 -29.30 27.51
N PRO A 181 13.34 -29.95 26.83
CA PRO A 181 12.98 -31.35 27.12
C PRO A 181 14.13 -32.37 26.99
N ARG A 182 15.32 -31.97 26.52
CA ARG A 182 16.44 -32.86 26.21
C ARG A 182 17.64 -32.82 27.19
N PHE A 183 17.65 -31.99 28.24
CA PHE A 183 18.94 -31.61 28.88
C PHE A 183 19.18 -31.93 30.36
N SER A 184 18.24 -32.46 31.14
CA SER A 184 18.52 -32.78 32.56
C SER A 184 18.65 -34.29 32.78
N SER A 185 19.85 -34.82 32.53
CA SER A 185 20.28 -36.12 33.08
C SER A 185 20.54 -36.00 34.59
N ASP A 186 21.03 -34.85 35.03
CA ASP A 186 21.15 -34.49 36.44
C ASP A 186 19.82 -33.94 36.96
N ARG A 187 19.10 -34.80 37.69
CA ARG A 187 17.80 -34.49 38.29
C ARG A 187 17.92 -33.68 39.58
N SER A 188 19.11 -33.55 40.16
CA SER A 188 19.33 -32.77 41.39
C SER A 188 19.33 -31.26 41.15
N LYS A 189 19.40 -30.82 39.89
CA LYS A 189 19.43 -29.41 39.47
C LYS A 189 18.37 -29.07 38.42
N LEU A 190 17.22 -29.75 38.46
CA LEU A 190 16.13 -29.55 37.50
C LEU A 190 15.70 -28.09 37.39
N LEU A 191 15.45 -27.43 38.53
CA LEU A 191 14.96 -26.06 38.56
C LEU A 191 16.03 -25.05 38.12
N GLU A 192 17.27 -25.21 38.60
CA GLU A 192 18.40 -24.36 38.18
C GLU A 192 18.63 -24.46 36.66
N ASN A 193 18.62 -25.68 36.12
CA ASN A 193 18.80 -25.93 34.70
C ASN A 193 17.65 -25.36 33.86
N TYR A 194 16.42 -25.43 34.37
CA TYR A 194 15.26 -24.79 33.76
C TYR A 194 15.43 -23.28 33.71
N ASP A 195 15.64 -22.65 34.86
CA ASP A 195 15.78 -21.19 34.98
C ASP A 195 16.92 -20.67 34.08
N LYS A 196 18.05 -21.41 34.01
CA LYS A 196 19.18 -21.08 33.13
C LYS A 196 18.84 -21.23 31.64
N THR A 197 18.06 -22.25 31.27
CA THR A 197 17.75 -22.54 29.85
C THR A 197 16.67 -21.61 29.30
N VAL A 198 15.64 -21.30 30.09
CA VAL A 198 14.48 -20.54 29.61
C VAL A 198 14.47 -19.09 30.09
N GLY A 199 15.29 -18.71 31.08
CA GLY A 199 15.21 -17.39 31.72
C GLY A 199 15.36 -16.20 30.77
N SER A 200 16.23 -16.31 29.76
CA SER A 200 16.37 -15.28 28.72
C SER A 200 15.13 -15.17 27.84
N CYS A 201 14.50 -16.30 27.49
CA CYS A 201 13.23 -16.33 26.77
C CYS A 201 12.11 -15.71 27.60
N VAL A 202 11.94 -16.12 28.87
CA VAL A 202 10.92 -15.56 29.78
C VAL A 202 11.08 -14.05 29.90
N SER A 203 12.31 -13.56 30.03
CA SER A 203 12.59 -12.13 30.11
C SER A 203 12.20 -11.39 28.82
N ALA A 204 12.52 -11.96 27.65
CA ALA A 204 12.15 -11.38 26.36
C ALA A 204 10.63 -11.37 26.16
N VAL A 205 9.93 -12.46 26.51
CA VAL A 205 8.46 -12.53 26.44
C VAL A 205 7.81 -11.53 27.39
N LYS A 206 8.36 -11.31 28.59
CA LYS A 206 7.89 -10.26 29.52
C LYS A 206 8.05 -8.84 28.97
N LYS A 207 9.05 -8.60 28.12
CA LYS A 207 9.16 -7.33 27.37
C LYS A 207 8.10 -7.27 26.27
N LEU A 208 7.93 -8.35 25.50
CA LEU A 208 6.91 -8.45 24.45
C LEU A 208 5.48 -8.25 25.02
N ALA A 209 5.21 -8.73 26.23
CA ALA A 209 3.94 -8.53 26.93
C ALA A 209 3.60 -7.04 27.23
N LYS A 210 4.57 -6.13 27.10
CA LYS A 210 4.43 -4.70 27.36
C LYS A 210 4.39 -3.84 26.10
N VAL A 211 4.47 -4.44 24.91
CA VAL A 211 4.35 -3.68 23.66
C VAL A 211 2.92 -3.13 23.49
N LYS A 212 2.79 -2.08 22.68
CA LYS A 212 1.49 -1.41 22.46
C LYS A 212 0.47 -2.29 21.74
N SER A 213 0.93 -3.16 20.85
CA SER A 213 0.05 -4.06 20.10
C SER A 213 -0.71 -4.98 21.05
N GLN A 214 -2.04 -4.84 21.07
CA GLN A 214 -2.91 -5.64 21.94
C GLN A 214 -2.77 -7.14 21.64
N LEU A 215 -2.77 -7.51 20.35
CA LEU A 215 -2.61 -8.91 19.92
C LEU A 215 -1.31 -9.53 20.44
N LEU A 216 -0.18 -8.84 20.28
CA LEU A 216 1.11 -9.34 20.76
C LEU A 216 1.19 -9.35 22.28
N SER A 217 0.72 -8.28 22.94
CA SER A 217 0.75 -8.18 24.40
C SER A 217 -0.07 -9.28 25.06
N GLU A 218 -1.28 -9.54 24.58
CA GLU A 218 -2.16 -10.58 25.13
C GLU A 218 -1.59 -11.98 24.91
N GLU A 219 -1.09 -12.29 23.72
CA GLU A 219 -0.47 -13.61 23.46
C GLU A 219 0.84 -13.79 24.22
N ALA A 220 1.64 -12.74 24.36
CA ALA A 220 2.86 -12.79 25.17
C ALA A 220 2.55 -12.97 26.67
N LYS A 221 1.49 -12.36 27.21
CA LYS A 221 1.04 -12.61 28.60
C LYS A 221 0.68 -14.06 28.84
N LYS A 222 -0.09 -14.68 27.93
CA LYS A 222 -0.39 -16.13 28.00
C LYS A 222 0.88 -16.98 27.98
N LEU A 223 1.89 -16.55 27.21
CA LEU A 223 3.18 -17.22 27.17
C LEU A 223 3.96 -17.06 28.48
N VAL A 224 3.92 -15.88 29.12
CA VAL A 224 4.46 -15.68 30.48
C VAL A 224 3.79 -16.63 31.47
N ASP A 225 2.46 -16.66 31.50
CA ASP A 225 1.69 -17.52 32.41
C ASP A 225 2.05 -19.01 32.20
N ALA A 226 2.21 -19.42 30.94
CA ALA A 226 2.63 -20.77 30.59
C ALA A 226 4.05 -21.10 31.08
N PHE A 227 4.99 -20.16 31.01
CA PHE A 227 6.35 -20.35 31.53
C PHE A 227 6.39 -20.39 33.06
N ASP A 228 5.56 -19.59 33.73
CA ASP A 228 5.45 -19.58 35.19
C ASP A 228 4.81 -20.89 35.68
N GLU A 229 3.77 -21.40 35.01
CA GLU A 229 3.19 -22.73 35.29
C GLU A 229 4.22 -23.86 35.07
N GLN A 230 4.97 -23.82 33.96
CA GLN A 230 6.04 -24.78 33.69
C GLN A 230 7.10 -24.78 34.79
N ARG A 231 7.55 -23.59 35.21
CA ARG A 231 8.53 -23.43 36.28
C ARG A 231 8.03 -24.07 37.58
N GLY A 232 6.77 -23.81 37.95
CA GLY A 232 6.14 -24.39 39.14
C GLY A 232 6.12 -25.93 39.10
N ILE A 233 5.84 -26.52 37.92
CA ILE A 233 5.87 -27.98 37.76
C ILE A 233 7.31 -28.52 37.86
N VAL A 234 8.30 -27.83 37.29
CA VAL A 234 9.71 -28.24 37.43
C VAL A 234 10.17 -28.16 38.89
N GLU A 235 9.69 -27.16 39.64
CA GLU A 235 9.93 -27.07 41.08
C GLU A 235 9.27 -28.23 41.86
N GLU A 236 8.05 -28.65 41.49
CA GLU A 236 7.41 -29.87 42.03
C GLU A 236 8.28 -31.12 41.74
N MET A 237 8.83 -31.24 40.53
CA MET A 237 9.71 -32.34 40.15
C MET A 237 11.00 -32.36 40.99
N GLN A 238 11.62 -31.19 41.19
CA GLN A 238 12.82 -31.04 42.03
C GLN A 238 12.53 -31.47 43.47
N LYS A 239 11.44 -30.98 44.07
CA LYS A 239 11.04 -31.35 45.44
C LYS A 239 10.79 -32.85 45.59
N ALA A 240 10.11 -33.47 44.62
CA ALA A 240 9.86 -34.92 44.65
C ALA A 240 11.14 -35.73 44.50
N HIS A 241 12.08 -35.28 43.64
CA HIS A 241 13.40 -35.89 43.52
C HIS A 241 14.18 -35.84 44.84
N ASP A 242 14.24 -34.66 45.48
CA ASP A 242 14.99 -34.45 46.73
C ASP A 242 14.38 -35.24 47.90
N ALA A 243 13.07 -35.49 47.87
CA ALA A 243 12.37 -36.33 48.83
C ALA A 243 12.45 -37.84 48.54
N GLY A 244 13.02 -38.26 47.41
CA GLY A 244 12.99 -39.67 46.96
C GLY A 244 11.60 -40.17 46.56
N ASP A 245 10.63 -39.26 46.33
CA ASP A 245 9.26 -39.60 45.95
C ASP A 245 9.14 -39.87 44.44
N ALA A 246 9.35 -41.13 44.07
CA ALA A 246 9.24 -41.57 42.68
C ALA A 246 7.83 -41.37 42.09
N SER A 247 6.78 -41.48 42.91
CA SER A 247 5.39 -41.31 42.45
C SER A 247 5.06 -39.85 42.19
N GLY A 248 5.45 -38.96 43.09
CA GLY A 248 5.33 -37.50 42.92
C GLY A 248 6.11 -36.99 41.72
N LEU A 249 7.33 -37.50 41.50
CA LEU A 249 8.14 -37.14 40.34
C LEU A 249 7.45 -37.55 39.01
N SER A 250 6.88 -38.75 38.95
CA SER A 250 6.14 -39.24 37.79
C SER A 250 4.86 -38.42 37.53
N ALA A 251 4.14 -38.05 38.60
CA ALA A 251 2.94 -37.24 38.51
C ALA A 251 3.24 -35.82 37.99
N ALA A 252 4.30 -35.18 38.51
CA ALA A 252 4.75 -33.86 38.07
C ALA A 252 5.26 -33.89 36.61
N ALA A 253 6.03 -34.91 36.22
CA ALA A 253 6.44 -35.10 34.82
C ALA A 253 5.24 -35.24 33.87
N SER A 254 4.21 -35.99 34.29
CA SER A 254 2.96 -36.13 33.53
C SER A 254 2.20 -34.80 33.43
N LYS A 255 2.20 -33.98 34.49
CA LYS A 255 1.62 -32.63 34.50
C LYS A 255 2.36 -31.71 33.52
N LEU A 256 3.70 -31.75 33.50
CA LEU A 256 4.52 -31.00 32.56
C LEU A 256 4.23 -31.39 31.12
N TYR A 257 4.14 -32.69 30.81
CA TYR A 257 3.79 -33.16 29.47
C TYR A 257 2.42 -32.67 29.00
N ARG A 258 1.40 -32.73 29.88
CA ARG A 258 0.06 -32.21 29.57
C ARG A 258 0.08 -30.71 29.32
N GLN A 259 0.81 -29.95 30.13
CA GLN A 259 0.95 -28.50 29.96
C GLN A 259 1.63 -28.17 28.62
N LEU A 260 2.73 -28.84 28.29
CA LEU A 260 3.43 -28.67 27.01
C LEU A 260 2.53 -29.03 25.80
N THR A 261 1.70 -30.05 25.94
CA THR A 261 0.75 -30.47 24.91
C THR A 261 -0.34 -29.42 24.69
N LYS A 262 -0.93 -28.88 25.78
CA LYS A 262 -1.89 -27.77 25.70
C LYS A 262 -1.27 -26.54 25.04
N PHE A 263 -0.05 -26.20 25.40
CA PHE A 263 0.67 -25.07 24.82
C PHE A 263 0.86 -25.23 23.30
N LYS A 264 1.28 -26.42 22.85
CA LYS A 264 1.40 -26.74 21.40
C LYS A 264 0.06 -26.72 20.66
N ALA A 265 -1.02 -27.09 21.33
CA ALA A 265 -2.38 -27.04 20.79
C ALA A 265 -3.02 -25.65 20.88
N GLY A 266 -2.29 -24.64 21.36
CA GLY A 266 -2.76 -23.27 21.49
C GLY A 266 -3.17 -22.66 20.15
N ASP A 267 -4.10 -21.71 20.20
CA ASP A 267 -4.70 -21.08 19.01
C ASP A 267 -3.96 -19.82 18.53
N ALA A 268 -2.86 -19.43 19.18
CA ALA A 268 -2.09 -18.23 18.84
C ALA A 268 -1.66 -18.17 17.36
N PRO A 269 -1.10 -19.24 16.74
CA PRO A 269 -0.76 -19.21 15.32
C PRO A 269 -1.98 -19.02 14.42
N LYS A 270 -3.11 -19.63 14.80
CA LYS A 270 -4.38 -19.52 14.08
C LYS A 270 -4.93 -18.09 14.16
N LYS A 271 -4.97 -17.50 15.35
CA LYS A 271 -5.42 -16.11 15.57
C LYS A 271 -4.58 -15.10 14.82
N LEU A 272 -3.25 -15.26 14.84
CA LEU A 272 -2.33 -14.40 14.10
C LEU A 272 -2.59 -14.52 12.59
N ASN A 273 -2.73 -15.74 12.07
CA ASN A 273 -3.07 -15.95 10.66
C ASN A 273 -4.44 -15.34 10.29
N GLU A 274 -5.47 -15.52 11.13
CA GLU A 274 -6.79 -14.92 10.91
C GLU A 274 -6.73 -13.39 10.90
N ALA A 275 -5.93 -12.77 11.77
CA ALA A 275 -5.71 -11.32 11.75
C ALA A 275 -5.11 -10.90 10.40
N PHE A 276 -4.03 -11.53 9.96
CA PHE A 276 -3.40 -11.22 8.67
C PHE A 276 -4.32 -11.43 7.47
N GLN A 277 -5.12 -12.51 7.46
CA GLN A 277 -6.09 -12.77 6.39
C GLN A 277 -7.21 -11.73 6.36
N LYS A 278 -7.72 -11.32 7.53
CA LYS A 278 -8.72 -10.25 7.62
C LYS A 278 -8.19 -8.91 7.10
N ALA A 279 -6.91 -8.64 7.31
CA ALA A 279 -6.25 -7.42 6.86
C ALA A 279 -5.61 -7.53 5.46
N GLU A 280 -5.90 -8.59 4.69
CA GLU A 280 -5.33 -8.79 3.36
C GLU A 280 -5.91 -7.79 2.35
N VAL A 281 -5.05 -7.20 1.51
CA VAL A 281 -5.42 -6.12 0.57
C VAL A 281 -5.28 -6.50 -0.91
N ASN A 282 -4.80 -7.71 -1.27
CA ASN A 282 -4.56 -8.04 -2.69
C ASN A 282 -5.87 -8.08 -3.47
N SER A 283 -6.95 -8.58 -2.89
CA SER A 283 -8.25 -8.60 -3.56
C SER A 283 -8.68 -7.19 -4.02
N GLN A 284 -8.57 -6.21 -3.13
CA GLN A 284 -8.92 -4.81 -3.38
C GLN A 284 -7.91 -4.14 -4.33
N LEU A 285 -6.61 -4.39 -4.16
CA LEU A 285 -5.57 -3.91 -5.10
C LEU A 285 -5.76 -4.47 -6.52
N ASN A 286 -6.18 -5.74 -6.64
CA ASN A 286 -6.48 -6.37 -7.92
C ASN A 286 -7.73 -5.76 -8.56
N ALA A 287 -8.77 -5.50 -7.78
CA ALA A 287 -9.97 -4.84 -8.28
C ALA A 287 -9.68 -3.40 -8.74
N LEU A 288 -8.90 -2.63 -7.97
CA LEU A 288 -8.46 -1.29 -8.32
C LEU A 288 -7.57 -1.28 -9.58
N GLY A 289 -6.60 -2.19 -9.66
CA GLY A 289 -5.76 -2.33 -10.85
C GLY A 289 -6.58 -2.66 -12.10
N ARG A 290 -7.57 -3.57 -11.98
CA ARG A 290 -8.42 -3.98 -13.10
C ARG A 290 -9.24 -2.81 -13.67
N VAL A 291 -9.92 -2.04 -12.82
CA VAL A 291 -10.73 -0.91 -13.29
C VAL A 291 -9.86 0.16 -13.97
N LEU A 292 -8.64 0.40 -13.46
CA LEU A 292 -7.68 1.30 -14.08
C LEU A 292 -7.24 0.82 -15.48
N THR A 293 -6.95 -0.48 -15.63
CA THR A 293 -6.62 -1.07 -16.94
C THR A 293 -7.79 -0.98 -17.93
N GLU A 294 -9.00 -1.26 -17.48
CA GLU A 294 -10.21 -1.16 -18.32
C GLU A 294 -10.40 0.27 -18.83
N LYS A 295 -10.32 1.27 -17.95
CA LYS A 295 -10.48 2.69 -18.30
C LYS A 295 -9.35 3.23 -19.18
N ALA A 296 -8.12 2.76 -18.99
CA ALA A 296 -6.99 3.11 -19.86
C ALA A 296 -7.15 2.61 -21.31
N ASN A 297 -7.93 1.54 -21.51
CA ASN A 297 -8.10 0.86 -22.79
C ASN A 297 -9.43 1.19 -23.50
N GLN A 298 -10.41 1.76 -22.80
CA GLN A 298 -11.68 2.20 -23.40
C GLN A 298 -11.44 3.37 -24.37
N GLY A 299 -11.94 3.24 -25.60
CA GLY A 299 -11.87 4.25 -26.66
C GLY A 299 -13.26 4.58 -27.16
#